data_AF-A0A3R7PB74-F1
#
_entry.id   AF-A0A3R7PB74-F1
#
_cell.length_a   1.000
_cell.length_b   1.000
_cell.length_c   1.000
_cell.angle_alpha   90.00
_cell.angle_beta   90.00
_cell.angle_gamma   90.00
#
_symmetry.space_group_name_H-M   'P 1'
#
loop_
_entity.id
_entity.type
_entity.pdbx_description
1 polymer ?
#
loop_
_entity_poly.entity_id
_entity_poly.type
_entity_poly.pdbx_seq_one_letter_code
_entity_poly.pdbx_strand_id
1 'polypeptide(L)'
;LDSSGKLEAWHDAKEIKEAAQSMFNIGILELEDKAKVESLYWEISQAVVRDFGDRTMVPEEIRQLDENLSDQYLCNFSVFQSLIDHWALKQLFPIVPLQGLERPPERDARLVDITCDSDGQVDHFIDPEAQRDTLPLHLPTSVGGGPYHLGFFLMGAYQDIMGDMHNLFGRVNEVHVFLDPDEENGYYIEEVIEGTSIASVLDMVQYDEKALVRSVKKQIDSAIQDDRLKPSEGMRLLAEYSNGLRDQTYLSF
;
A
#
# COMPACT_ATOMS: atom_id res chain seq x y z
N LEU A 1 13.91 -30.50 -12.11
CA LEU A 1 13.37 -30.61 -10.72
C LEU A 1 13.18 -32.05 -10.27
N ASP A 2 12.96 -33.02 -11.17
CA ASP A 2 12.79 -34.45 -10.78
C ASP A 2 14.11 -35.22 -10.56
N SER A 3 15.25 -34.65 -10.95
CA SER A 3 16.56 -35.34 -10.96
C SER A 3 17.65 -34.72 -10.08
N SER A 4 17.48 -33.49 -9.59
CA SER A 4 18.41 -32.78 -8.68
C SER A 4 17.70 -32.39 -7.39
N GLY A 5 18.45 -32.09 -6.32
CA GLY A 5 17.85 -31.55 -5.10
C GLY A 5 17.13 -30.24 -5.41
N LYS A 6 15.85 -30.10 -5.03
CA LYS A 6 15.09 -28.87 -5.31
C LYS A 6 15.72 -27.60 -4.71
N LEU A 7 16.45 -27.76 -3.60
CA LEU A 7 17.25 -26.69 -3.01
C LEU A 7 18.46 -26.30 -3.87
N GLU A 8 19.19 -27.30 -4.39
CA GLU A 8 20.31 -27.10 -5.33
C GLU A 8 19.82 -26.39 -6.60
N ALA A 9 18.67 -26.81 -7.14
CA ALA A 9 18.07 -26.14 -8.29
C ALA A 9 17.71 -24.66 -8.04
N TRP A 10 17.34 -24.31 -6.80
CA TRP A 10 17.12 -22.91 -6.42
C TRP A 10 18.43 -22.14 -6.27
N HIS A 11 19.46 -22.72 -5.66
CA HIS A 11 20.79 -22.12 -5.56
C HIS A 11 21.38 -21.85 -6.94
N ASP A 12 21.29 -22.81 -7.87
CA ASP A 12 21.71 -22.64 -9.26
C ASP A 12 20.93 -21.51 -9.94
N ALA A 13 19.61 -21.47 -9.77
CA ALA A 13 18.77 -20.41 -10.33
C ALA A 13 19.13 -19.02 -9.79
N LYS A 14 19.46 -18.93 -8.49
CA LYS A 14 19.92 -17.70 -7.84
C LYS A 14 21.25 -17.22 -8.42
N GLU A 15 22.23 -18.11 -8.57
CA GLU A 15 23.53 -17.78 -9.17
C GLU A 15 23.36 -17.30 -10.63
N ILE A 16 22.53 -17.98 -11.42
CA ILE A 16 22.23 -17.59 -12.81
C ILE A 16 21.58 -16.21 -12.87
N LYS A 17 20.63 -15.90 -11.96
CA LYS A 17 20.02 -14.56 -11.89
C LYS A 17 21.06 -13.48 -11.58
N GLU A 18 21.94 -13.71 -10.61
CA GLU A 18 22.99 -12.77 -10.23
C GLU A 18 24.02 -12.56 -11.36
N ALA A 19 24.39 -13.63 -12.07
CA ALA A 19 25.23 -13.56 -13.26
C ALA A 19 24.54 -12.80 -14.41
N ALA A 20 23.25 -13.04 -14.65
CA ALA A 20 22.47 -12.32 -15.66
C ALA A 20 22.36 -10.82 -15.36
N GLN A 21 22.12 -10.44 -14.10
CA GLN A 21 22.15 -9.04 -13.67
C GLN A 21 23.52 -8.40 -13.90
N SER A 22 24.60 -9.12 -13.61
CA SER A 22 25.98 -8.65 -13.85
C SER A 22 26.27 -8.45 -15.33
N MET A 23 25.87 -9.41 -16.18
CA MET A 23 26.03 -9.32 -17.64
C MET A 23 25.20 -8.18 -18.25
N PHE A 24 23.99 -7.95 -17.73
CA PHE A 24 23.15 -6.82 -18.14
C PHE A 24 23.82 -5.48 -17.80
N ASN A 25 24.39 -5.34 -16.59
CA ASN A 25 25.03 -4.10 -16.15
C ASN A 25 26.23 -3.70 -17.02
N ILE A 26 26.95 -4.67 -17.60
CA ILE A 26 28.08 -4.43 -18.50
C ILE A 26 27.70 -4.45 -19.99
N GLY A 27 26.40 -4.52 -20.30
CA GLY A 27 25.89 -4.46 -21.66
C GLY A 27 26.08 -5.74 -22.50
N ILE A 28 26.36 -6.88 -21.87
CA ILE A 28 26.46 -8.18 -22.54
C ILE A 28 25.09 -8.80 -22.77
N LEU A 29 24.15 -8.60 -21.83
CA LEU A 29 22.81 -9.17 -21.87
C LEU A 29 21.78 -8.09 -22.22
N GLU A 30 20.84 -8.40 -23.11
CA GLU A 30 19.72 -7.52 -23.43
C GLU A 30 18.58 -7.64 -22.41
N LEU A 31 17.68 -6.65 -22.39
CA LEU A 31 16.55 -6.61 -21.45
C LEU A 31 15.61 -7.81 -21.60
N GLU A 32 15.36 -8.27 -22.82
CA GLU A 32 14.47 -9.41 -23.08
C GLU A 32 15.01 -10.70 -22.46
N ASP A 33 16.32 -10.93 -22.57
CA ASP A 33 16.94 -12.13 -22.01
C ASP A 33 17.05 -12.05 -20.50
N LYS A 34 17.35 -10.85 -19.96
CA LYS A 34 17.26 -10.61 -18.52
C LYS A 34 15.85 -10.93 -17.99
N ALA A 35 14.81 -10.46 -18.66
CA ALA A 35 13.43 -10.70 -18.27
C ALA A 35 13.10 -12.21 -18.23
N LYS A 36 13.51 -12.98 -19.25
CA LYS A 36 13.34 -14.45 -19.26
C LYS A 36 14.02 -15.12 -18.07
N VAL A 37 15.25 -14.73 -17.75
CA VAL A 37 15.99 -15.29 -16.61
C VAL A 37 15.29 -14.96 -15.28
N GLU A 38 14.86 -13.71 -15.09
CA GLU A 38 14.13 -13.31 -13.87
C GLU A 38 12.79 -14.03 -13.74
N SER A 39 12.02 -14.17 -14.83
CA SER A 39 10.76 -14.93 -14.83
C SER A 39 10.98 -16.40 -14.43
N LEU A 40 11.97 -17.07 -15.04
CA LEU A 40 12.30 -18.46 -14.71
C LEU A 40 12.76 -18.62 -13.26
N TYR A 41 13.56 -17.67 -12.74
CA TYR A 41 13.97 -17.66 -11.34
C TYR A 41 12.76 -17.63 -10.39
N TRP A 42 11.77 -16.79 -10.67
CA TRP A 42 10.56 -16.69 -9.85
C TRP A 42 9.68 -17.94 -9.94
N GLU A 43 9.52 -18.51 -11.14
CA GLU A 43 8.80 -19.78 -11.33
C GLU A 43 9.44 -20.94 -10.56
N ILE A 44 10.78 -21.05 -10.63
CA ILE A 44 11.54 -22.06 -9.86
C ILE A 44 11.37 -21.81 -8.36
N SER A 45 11.51 -20.58 -7.90
CA SER A 45 11.36 -20.21 -6.47
C SER A 45 9.99 -20.61 -5.93
N GLN A 46 8.92 -20.30 -6.65
CA GLN A 46 7.56 -20.69 -6.26
C GLN A 46 7.35 -22.21 -6.28
N ALA A 47 7.95 -22.93 -7.22
CA ALA A 47 7.86 -24.39 -7.29
C ALA A 47 8.61 -25.07 -6.14
N VAL A 48 9.73 -24.49 -5.72
CA VAL A 48 10.52 -24.98 -4.58
C VAL A 48 9.78 -24.73 -3.28
N VAL A 49 9.30 -23.51 -3.02
CA VAL A 49 8.52 -23.18 -1.81
C VAL A 49 7.30 -24.09 -1.66
N ARG A 50 6.52 -24.30 -2.75
CA ARG A 50 5.38 -25.23 -2.75
C ARG A 50 5.73 -26.66 -2.39
N ASP A 51 6.93 -27.14 -2.71
CA ASP A 51 7.36 -28.51 -2.35
C ASP A 51 7.80 -28.63 -0.88
N PHE A 52 8.30 -27.54 -0.31
CA PHE A 52 8.74 -27.51 1.09
C PHE A 52 7.59 -27.19 2.06
N GLY A 53 6.50 -26.57 1.62
CA GLY A 53 5.38 -26.14 2.47
C GLY A 53 4.72 -27.25 3.31
N ASP A 54 4.68 -28.49 2.81
CA ASP A 54 4.08 -29.64 3.53
C ASP A 54 5.07 -30.38 4.46
N ARG A 55 6.33 -29.93 4.54
CA ARG A 55 7.37 -30.62 5.30
C ARG A 55 7.46 -30.10 6.74
N THR A 56 7.64 -31.02 7.68
CA THR A 56 7.78 -30.68 9.12
C THR A 56 9.03 -29.85 9.43
N MET A 57 10.04 -29.87 8.56
CA MET A 57 11.28 -29.13 8.74
C MET A 57 11.64 -28.41 7.43
N VAL A 58 11.34 -27.11 7.41
CA VAL A 58 11.68 -26.21 6.30
C VAL A 58 13.02 -25.53 6.62
N PRO A 59 14.02 -25.61 5.72
CA PRO A 59 15.26 -24.86 5.86
C PRO A 59 15.00 -23.35 5.96
N GLU A 60 15.82 -22.64 6.74
CA GLU A 60 15.64 -21.21 6.98
C GLU A 60 15.63 -20.38 5.68
N GLU A 61 16.51 -20.72 4.73
CA GLU A 61 16.58 -20.05 3.42
C GLU A 61 15.27 -20.15 2.63
N ILE A 62 14.52 -21.24 2.79
CA ILE A 62 13.24 -21.44 2.11
C ILE A 62 12.13 -20.66 2.82
N ARG A 63 12.19 -20.50 4.15
CA ARG A 63 11.25 -19.63 4.88
C ARG A 63 11.42 -18.17 4.47
N GLN A 64 12.67 -17.70 4.42
CA GLN A 64 12.99 -16.36 3.93
C GLN A 64 12.57 -16.17 2.47
N LEU A 65 12.68 -17.21 1.63
CA LEU A 65 12.20 -17.15 0.27
C LEU A 65 10.66 -17.03 0.20
N ASP A 66 9.94 -17.78 1.03
CA ASP A 66 8.48 -17.71 1.13
C ASP A 66 8.01 -16.31 1.57
N GLU A 67 8.66 -15.73 2.57
CA GLU A 67 8.42 -14.35 3.00
C GLU A 67 8.67 -13.33 1.88
N ASN A 68 9.73 -13.52 1.08
CA ASN A 68 10.02 -12.66 -0.07
C ASN A 68 9.05 -12.84 -1.25
N LEU A 69 8.36 -13.98 -1.31
CA LEU A 69 7.32 -14.26 -2.29
C LEU A 69 5.92 -13.87 -1.80
N SER A 70 5.81 -13.38 -0.57
CA SER A 70 4.53 -12.95 0.01
C SER A 70 3.86 -11.87 -0.83
N ASP A 71 2.53 -11.89 -0.82
CA ASP A 71 1.75 -10.92 -1.57
C ASP A 71 1.89 -9.52 -0.91
N GLN A 72 1.79 -8.45 -1.68
CA GLN A 72 1.76 -7.09 -1.15
C GLN A 72 0.35 -6.52 -1.28
N TYR A 73 -0.24 -6.14 -0.16
CA TYR A 73 -1.58 -5.57 -0.10
C TYR A 73 -1.45 -4.05 -0.02
N LEU A 74 -1.85 -3.38 -1.10
CA LEU A 74 -1.84 -1.92 -1.19
C LEU A 74 -3.02 -1.33 -0.43
N CYS A 75 -2.71 -0.61 0.65
CA CYS A 75 -3.68 -0.03 1.57
C CYS A 75 -3.75 1.49 1.37
N ASN A 76 -4.98 2.02 1.28
CA ASN A 76 -5.23 3.45 1.09
C ASN A 76 -5.03 4.26 2.38
N PHE A 77 -3.80 4.35 2.85
CA PHE A 77 -3.39 5.14 4.01
C PHE A 77 -1.92 5.56 3.87
N SER A 78 -1.36 6.21 4.89
CA SER A 78 0.08 6.53 4.97
C SER A 78 0.62 6.06 6.32
N VAL A 79 1.67 5.25 6.30
CA VAL A 79 2.38 4.78 7.50
C VAL A 79 2.96 5.98 8.26
N PHE A 80 3.52 6.96 7.55
CA PHE A 80 4.11 8.16 8.17
C PHE A 80 3.09 9.05 8.86
N GLN A 81 1.84 9.07 8.35
CA GLN A 81 0.77 9.89 8.91
C GLN A 81 0.02 9.20 10.05
N SER A 82 -0.16 7.87 10.00
CA SER A 82 -1.02 7.13 10.94
C SER A 82 -0.29 6.12 11.83
N LEU A 83 0.92 5.68 11.45
CA LEU A 83 1.70 4.64 12.13
C LEU A 83 3.17 5.06 12.31
N ILE A 84 3.40 6.30 12.74
CA ILE A 84 4.75 6.86 12.83
C ILE A 84 5.67 6.07 13.77
N ASP A 85 5.14 5.52 14.87
CA ASP A 85 5.94 4.70 15.79
C ASP A 85 6.28 3.32 15.20
N HIS A 86 5.50 2.81 14.26
CA HIS A 86 5.87 1.60 13.52
C HIS A 86 7.15 1.86 12.72
N TRP A 87 7.16 2.95 11.96
CA TRP A 87 8.32 3.34 11.17
C TRP A 87 9.53 3.66 12.05
N ALA A 88 9.35 4.51 13.07
CA ALA A 88 10.45 5.05 13.87
C ALA A 88 11.01 4.07 14.91
N LEU A 89 10.13 3.30 15.58
CA LEU A 89 10.48 2.50 16.76
C LEU A 89 10.20 1.01 16.58
N LYS A 90 9.74 0.58 15.39
CA LYS A 90 9.30 -0.80 15.13
C LYS A 90 8.19 -1.23 16.10
N GLN A 91 7.34 -0.29 16.50
CA GLN A 91 6.16 -0.59 17.31
C GLN A 91 5.22 -1.52 16.55
N LEU A 92 4.76 -2.56 17.22
CA LEU A 92 3.79 -3.50 16.68
C LEU A 92 2.37 -3.01 17.00
N PHE A 93 1.50 -3.05 15.99
CA PHE A 93 0.08 -2.77 16.13
C PHE A 93 -0.71 -4.04 15.80
N PRO A 94 -1.75 -4.40 16.57
CA PRO A 94 -2.67 -5.45 16.16
C PRO A 94 -3.42 -5.00 14.90
N ILE A 95 -3.35 -5.81 13.85
CA ILE A 95 -4.00 -5.55 12.57
C ILE A 95 -4.84 -6.75 12.22
N VAL A 96 -6.13 -6.52 11.96
CA VAL A 96 -7.07 -7.59 11.57
C VAL A 96 -7.98 -7.17 10.42
N PRO A 97 -8.36 -8.10 9.54
CA PRO A 97 -9.46 -7.88 8.60
C PRO A 97 -10.76 -7.57 9.34
N LEU A 98 -11.54 -6.63 8.81
CA LEU A 98 -12.88 -6.32 9.35
C LEU A 98 -13.97 -7.17 8.69
N GLN A 99 -13.62 -7.93 7.65
CA GLN A 99 -14.54 -8.78 6.90
C GLN A 99 -13.96 -10.19 6.70
N GLY A 100 -14.85 -11.17 6.53
CA GLY A 100 -14.45 -12.55 6.21
C GLY A 100 -13.90 -13.34 7.39
N LEU A 101 -14.00 -12.84 8.63
CA LEU A 101 -13.42 -13.47 9.84
C LEU A 101 -13.88 -14.91 10.14
N GLU A 102 -15.00 -15.34 9.54
CA GLU A 102 -15.52 -16.72 9.64
C GLU A 102 -14.82 -17.71 8.68
N ARG A 103 -13.93 -17.22 7.82
CA ARG A 103 -13.19 -18.02 6.85
C ARG A 103 -11.71 -18.04 7.22
N PRO A 104 -10.99 -19.12 6.88
CA PRO A 104 -9.55 -19.11 7.02
C PRO A 104 -8.92 -18.15 5.99
N PRO A 105 -7.87 -17.41 6.35
CA PRO A 105 -7.08 -16.62 5.41
C PRO A 105 -6.43 -17.52 4.34
N GLU A 106 -6.24 -16.98 3.14
CA GLU A 106 -5.73 -17.73 1.99
C GLU A 106 -4.29 -17.36 1.61
N ARG A 107 -3.80 -16.19 2.00
CA ARG A 107 -2.50 -15.64 1.59
C ARG A 107 -1.76 -15.03 2.77
N ASP A 108 -0.44 -15.21 2.79
CA ASP A 108 0.44 -14.40 3.64
C ASP A 108 0.87 -13.17 2.85
N ALA A 109 0.71 -12.00 3.46
CA ALA A 109 0.97 -10.74 2.80
C ALA A 109 1.62 -9.69 3.71
N ARG A 110 2.39 -8.79 3.10
CA ARG A 110 2.82 -7.53 3.71
C ARG A 110 1.83 -6.42 3.35
N LEU A 111 1.68 -5.46 4.24
CA LEU A 111 0.86 -4.28 3.95
C LEU A 111 1.78 -3.18 3.45
N VAL A 112 1.45 -2.60 2.31
CA VAL A 112 2.15 -1.44 1.76
C VAL A 112 1.17 -0.29 1.67
N ASP A 113 1.63 0.91 1.98
CA ASP A 113 0.83 2.12 1.87
C ASP A 113 0.91 2.69 0.45
N ILE A 114 0.19 3.79 0.19
CA ILE A 114 0.16 4.44 -1.13
C ILE A 114 1.24 5.51 -1.31
N THR A 115 2.20 5.60 -0.39
CA THR A 115 3.32 6.53 -0.52
C THR A 115 4.31 6.04 -1.58
N CYS A 116 5.19 6.94 -2.01
CA CYS A 116 6.24 6.60 -2.97
C CYS A 116 7.51 6.12 -2.28
N ASP A 117 7.50 6.02 -0.95
CA ASP A 117 8.64 5.62 -0.14
C ASP A 117 8.56 4.12 0.12
N SER A 118 9.69 3.42 -0.05
CA SER A 118 9.77 1.98 0.23
C SER A 118 9.62 1.66 1.71
N ASP A 119 9.85 2.64 2.61
CA ASP A 119 9.61 2.51 4.04
C ASP A 119 8.12 2.57 4.40
N GLY A 120 7.25 2.93 3.45
CA GLY A 120 5.78 2.93 3.56
C GLY A 120 5.18 1.53 3.60
N GLN A 121 5.68 0.66 4.47
CA GLN A 121 5.21 -0.71 4.63
C GLN A 121 5.08 -1.10 6.10
N VAL A 122 4.18 -2.05 6.36
CA VAL A 122 4.11 -2.81 7.60
C VAL A 122 4.57 -4.22 7.30
N ASP A 123 5.74 -4.54 7.83
CA ASP A 123 6.48 -5.77 7.58
C ASP A 123 6.78 -6.55 8.86
N HIS A 124 6.17 -6.17 9.99
CA HIS A 124 6.28 -6.88 11.26
C HIS A 124 4.92 -6.91 11.96
N PHE A 125 4.47 -8.12 12.30
CA PHE A 125 3.15 -8.38 12.84
C PHE A 125 3.21 -9.17 14.15
N ILE A 126 2.15 -9.01 14.96
CA ILE A 126 1.99 -9.73 16.23
C ILE A 126 1.57 -11.16 15.94
N ASP A 127 2.30 -12.12 16.49
CA ASP A 127 1.92 -13.54 16.50
C ASP A 127 2.24 -14.17 17.88
N PRO A 128 1.43 -15.16 18.35
CA PRO A 128 1.57 -15.71 19.70
C PRO A 128 2.90 -16.41 19.99
N GLU A 129 3.58 -16.95 18.98
CA GLU A 129 4.81 -17.73 19.17
C GLU A 129 6.07 -16.89 18.97
N ALA A 130 6.07 -16.06 17.94
CA ALA A 130 7.15 -15.12 17.62
C ALA A 130 6.64 -14.06 16.65
N GLN A 131 7.30 -12.91 16.58
CA GLN A 131 7.01 -11.89 15.56
C GLN A 131 7.10 -12.50 14.15
N ARG A 132 6.15 -12.17 13.28
CA ARG A 132 6.11 -12.61 11.88
C ARG A 132 6.25 -11.43 10.94
N ASP A 133 6.83 -11.67 9.76
CA ASP A 133 7.07 -10.62 8.76
C ASP A 133 5.95 -10.54 7.70
N THR A 134 4.91 -11.36 7.87
CA THR A 134 3.72 -11.42 7.03
C THR A 134 2.46 -11.55 7.89
N LEU A 135 1.34 -11.10 7.35
CA LEU A 135 0.02 -11.21 7.94
C LEU A 135 -0.84 -12.16 7.09
N PRO A 136 -1.42 -13.21 7.68
CA PRO A 136 -2.36 -14.06 6.97
C PRO A 136 -3.66 -13.29 6.70
N LEU A 137 -4.00 -13.09 5.43
CA LEU A 137 -5.11 -12.31 4.94
C LEU A 137 -5.99 -13.08 3.97
N HIS A 138 -7.19 -12.56 3.78
CA HIS A 138 -8.08 -13.06 2.75
C HIS A 138 -7.68 -12.55 1.38
N LEU A 139 -7.97 -13.28 0.31
CA LEU A 139 -7.97 -12.69 -1.02
C LEU A 139 -9.08 -11.62 -1.10
N PRO A 140 -8.79 -10.35 -1.46
CA PRO A 140 -9.83 -9.31 -1.47
C PRO A 140 -11.05 -9.69 -2.32
N THR A 141 -10.82 -10.40 -3.43
CA THR A 141 -11.86 -10.91 -4.32
C THR A 141 -12.72 -12.04 -3.72
N SER A 142 -12.24 -12.75 -2.71
CA SER A 142 -12.98 -13.85 -2.06
C SER A 142 -13.98 -13.35 -1.01
N VAL A 143 -13.78 -12.13 -0.50
CA VAL A 143 -14.60 -11.50 0.56
C VAL A 143 -15.71 -10.61 -0.02
N GLY A 144 -15.68 -10.31 -1.32
CA GLY A 144 -16.74 -9.60 -2.06
C GLY A 144 -16.17 -8.79 -3.21
N GLY A 145 -17.04 -8.10 -3.96
CA GLY A 145 -16.63 -7.15 -5.01
C GLY A 145 -16.33 -5.74 -4.51
N GLY A 146 -16.37 -5.51 -3.19
CA GLY A 146 -16.18 -4.20 -2.56
C GLY A 146 -14.82 -4.07 -1.85
N PRO A 147 -14.56 -2.91 -1.22
CA PRO A 147 -13.31 -2.68 -0.51
C PRO A 147 -13.10 -3.67 0.64
N TYR A 148 -11.87 -4.16 0.75
CA TYR A 148 -11.39 -5.02 1.83
C TYR A 148 -10.75 -4.14 2.91
N HIS A 149 -11.41 -4.02 4.05
CA HIS A 149 -11.03 -3.12 5.13
C HIS A 149 -10.19 -3.84 6.17
N LEU A 150 -9.11 -3.18 6.58
CA LEU A 150 -8.26 -3.59 7.69
C LEU A 150 -8.46 -2.63 8.86
N GLY A 151 -8.55 -3.17 10.06
CA GLY A 151 -8.54 -2.41 11.29
C GLY A 151 -7.14 -2.43 11.90
N PHE A 152 -6.63 -1.24 12.22
CA PHE A 152 -5.39 -1.06 12.99
C PHE A 152 -5.79 -0.63 14.39
N PHE A 153 -5.37 -1.40 15.39
CA PHE A 153 -5.82 -1.23 16.77
C PHE A 153 -4.70 -0.71 17.67
N LEU A 154 -5.09 -0.20 18.84
CA LEU A 154 -4.17 0.36 19.84
C LEU A 154 -3.39 1.60 19.34
N MET A 155 -3.97 2.38 18.43
CA MET A 155 -3.37 3.60 17.88
C MET A 155 -3.63 4.88 18.70
N GLY A 156 -4.41 4.80 19.77
CA GLY A 156 -4.90 5.99 20.51
C GLY A 156 -3.86 6.78 21.31
N ALA A 157 -2.57 6.41 21.26
CA ALA A 157 -1.49 7.12 21.92
C ALA A 157 -0.40 7.49 20.91
N TYR A 158 0.06 8.75 20.97
CA TYR A 158 1.10 9.37 20.13
C TYR A 158 0.79 9.50 18.63
N GLN A 159 0.13 8.52 18.01
CA GLN A 159 0.02 8.43 16.54
C GLN A 159 -0.64 9.67 15.92
N ASP A 160 -1.75 10.14 16.51
CA ASP A 160 -2.54 11.25 15.93
C ASP A 160 -1.79 12.58 15.88
N ILE A 161 -0.89 12.84 16.84
CA ILE A 161 -0.19 14.13 16.95
C ILE A 161 1.22 14.09 16.36
N MET A 162 1.83 12.90 16.26
CA MET A 162 3.20 12.73 15.77
C MET A 162 3.28 12.40 14.28
N GLY A 163 2.15 12.12 13.62
CA GLY A 163 2.11 11.84 12.19
C GLY A 163 2.64 12.99 11.33
N ASP A 164 3.41 12.65 10.31
CA ASP A 164 3.96 13.60 9.32
C ASP A 164 3.20 13.53 7.99
N MET A 165 3.21 14.63 7.24
CA MET A 165 2.56 14.76 5.93
C MET A 165 3.47 14.31 4.79
N HIS A 166 4.05 13.11 4.93
CA HIS A 166 4.85 12.53 3.87
C HIS A 166 4.02 12.40 2.58
N ASN A 167 4.59 12.80 1.45
CA ASN A 167 3.87 12.92 0.17
C ASN A 167 2.63 13.83 0.18
N LEU A 168 2.53 14.75 1.15
CA LEU A 168 1.37 15.63 1.34
C LEU A 168 0.07 14.87 1.66
N PHE A 169 0.15 13.63 2.13
CA PHE A 169 -1.00 12.96 2.74
C PHE A 169 -1.28 13.59 4.10
N GLY A 170 -2.47 14.14 4.26
CA GLY A 170 -2.87 14.80 5.50
C GLY A 170 -3.62 13.88 6.45
N ARG A 171 -4.19 14.46 7.51
CA ARG A 171 -4.99 13.71 8.49
C ARG A 171 -6.17 13.02 7.81
N VAL A 172 -6.48 11.81 8.26
CA VAL A 172 -7.67 11.05 7.86
C VAL A 172 -8.92 11.58 8.56
N ASN A 173 -10.11 11.13 8.13
CA ASN A 173 -11.35 11.39 8.85
C ASN A 173 -11.31 10.72 10.23
N GLU A 174 -11.83 11.42 11.23
CA GLU A 174 -11.99 10.92 12.59
C GLU A 174 -13.47 10.99 12.97
N VAL A 175 -13.97 9.94 13.63
CA VAL A 175 -15.38 9.83 14.01
C VAL A 175 -15.46 9.39 15.47
N HIS A 176 -16.26 10.10 16.25
CA HIS A 176 -16.52 9.74 17.65
C HIS A 176 -17.82 8.95 17.74
N VAL A 177 -17.71 7.68 18.15
CA VAL A 177 -18.82 6.73 18.19
C VAL A 177 -19.17 6.41 19.63
N PHE A 178 -20.45 6.56 19.99
CA PHE A 178 -20.98 6.27 21.32
C PHE A 178 -21.96 5.12 21.26
N LEU A 179 -21.88 4.22 22.23
CA LEU A 179 -22.84 3.13 22.38
C LEU A 179 -24.09 3.66 23.09
N ASP A 180 -25.25 3.43 22.49
CA ASP A 180 -26.54 3.79 23.07
C ASP A 180 -27.54 2.65 22.81
N PRO A 181 -27.98 1.93 23.87
CA PRO A 181 -28.96 0.86 23.73
C PRO A 181 -30.34 1.32 23.23
N ASP A 182 -30.66 2.61 23.34
CA ASP A 182 -31.94 3.17 22.90
C ASP A 182 -31.95 3.50 21.40
N GLU A 183 -30.78 3.55 20.75
CA GLU A 183 -30.63 3.72 19.31
C GLU A 183 -30.86 2.41 18.54
N GLU A 184 -31.45 2.50 17.33
CA GLU A 184 -31.83 1.33 16.53
C GLU A 184 -30.64 0.40 16.22
N ASN A 185 -29.46 0.98 15.97
CA ASN A 185 -28.23 0.25 15.68
C ASN A 185 -27.35 0.00 16.92
N GLY A 186 -27.81 0.40 18.12
CA GLY A 186 -27.06 0.27 19.36
C GLY A 186 -25.89 1.27 19.53
N TYR A 187 -25.74 2.22 18.60
CA TYR A 187 -24.73 3.27 18.64
C TYR A 187 -25.20 4.50 17.86
N TYR A 188 -24.60 5.66 18.15
CA TYR A 188 -24.70 6.87 17.34
C TYR A 188 -23.33 7.50 17.11
N ILE A 189 -23.24 8.36 16.09
CA ILE A 189 -22.06 9.17 15.78
C ILE A 189 -22.27 10.54 16.39
N GLU A 190 -21.44 10.93 17.36
CA GLU A 190 -21.51 12.24 18.00
C GLU A 190 -20.88 13.32 17.12
N GLU A 191 -19.66 13.06 16.65
CA GLU A 191 -18.85 14.04 15.92
C GLU A 191 -18.15 13.37 14.74
N VAL A 192 -18.08 14.11 13.63
CA VAL A 192 -17.29 13.76 12.45
C VAL A 192 -16.32 14.90 12.21
N ILE A 193 -15.03 14.61 12.32
CA ILE A 193 -13.95 15.53 12.05
C ILE A 193 -13.40 15.17 10.67
N GLU A 194 -13.60 16.07 9.70
CA GLU A 194 -13.13 15.86 8.34
C GLU A 194 -11.60 15.85 8.29
N GLY A 195 -11.07 14.89 7.53
CA GLY A 195 -9.66 14.81 7.19
C GLY A 195 -9.20 15.98 6.34
N THR A 196 -7.89 16.10 6.17
CA THR A 196 -7.30 17.25 5.49
C THR A 196 -7.53 17.15 3.98
N SER A 197 -8.07 18.22 3.39
CA SER A 197 -8.19 18.36 1.94
C SER A 197 -6.86 18.71 1.28
N ILE A 198 -6.78 18.50 -0.04
CA ILE A 198 -5.60 18.86 -0.84
C ILE A 198 -5.28 20.36 -0.71
N ALA A 199 -6.28 21.23 -0.75
CA ALA A 199 -6.12 22.68 -0.57
C ALA A 199 -5.52 23.02 0.80
N SER A 200 -5.99 22.36 1.86
CA SER A 200 -5.50 22.60 3.22
C SER A 200 -4.03 22.18 3.37
N VAL A 201 -3.62 21.03 2.80
CA VAL A 201 -2.21 20.64 2.83
C VAL A 201 -1.35 21.59 1.99
N LEU A 202 -1.83 22.03 0.83
CA LEU A 202 -1.11 22.99 -0.02
C LEU A 202 -0.94 24.36 0.67
N ASP A 203 -1.93 24.81 1.43
CA ASP A 203 -1.83 26.05 2.21
C ASP A 203 -0.72 25.98 3.27
N MET A 204 -0.54 24.82 3.92
CA MET A 204 0.55 24.61 4.89
C MET A 204 1.94 24.78 4.24
N VAL A 205 2.10 24.36 2.99
CA VAL A 205 3.31 24.57 2.18
C VAL A 205 3.29 25.90 1.39
N GLN A 206 2.48 26.86 1.84
CA GLN A 206 2.43 28.26 1.36
C GLN A 206 1.84 28.45 -0.04
N TYR A 207 0.97 27.54 -0.51
CA TYR A 207 0.20 27.72 -1.74
C TYR A 207 -1.24 28.18 -1.47
N ASP A 208 -1.59 29.37 -1.96
CA ASP A 208 -2.97 29.89 -1.91
C ASP A 208 -3.85 29.20 -2.97
N GLU A 209 -4.93 28.55 -2.54
CA GLU A 209 -5.94 27.90 -3.39
C GLU A 209 -6.41 28.84 -4.51
N LYS A 210 -6.70 30.10 -4.18
CA LYS A 210 -7.22 31.06 -5.16
C LYS A 210 -6.15 31.42 -6.19
N ALA A 211 -4.89 31.50 -5.81
CA ALA A 211 -3.77 31.74 -6.72
C ALA A 211 -3.55 30.57 -7.67
N LEU A 212 -3.63 29.34 -7.15
CA LEU A 212 -3.55 28.12 -7.95
C LEU A 212 -4.66 28.07 -9.01
N VAL A 213 -5.91 28.26 -8.60
CA VAL A 213 -7.06 28.28 -9.52
C VAL A 213 -6.94 29.39 -10.57
N ARG A 214 -6.49 30.59 -10.17
CA ARG A 214 -6.23 31.70 -11.13
C ARG A 214 -5.12 31.34 -12.13
N SER A 215 -4.07 30.66 -11.68
CA SER A 215 -2.96 30.26 -12.55
C SER A 215 -3.40 29.23 -13.59
N VAL A 216 -4.14 28.21 -13.18
CA VAL A 216 -4.70 27.20 -14.10
C VAL A 216 -5.69 27.84 -15.06
N LYS A 217 -6.57 28.72 -14.58
CA LYS A 217 -7.50 29.46 -15.45
C LYS A 217 -6.75 30.24 -16.55
N LYS A 218 -5.66 30.93 -16.20
CA LYS A 218 -4.87 31.69 -17.19
C LYS A 218 -4.28 30.79 -18.28
N GLN A 219 -3.82 29.57 -17.91
CA GLN A 219 -3.32 28.59 -18.88
C GLN A 219 -4.43 28.07 -19.78
N ILE A 220 -5.61 27.80 -19.23
CA ILE A 220 -6.81 27.38 -19.97
C ILE A 220 -7.25 28.48 -20.95
N ASP A 221 -7.33 29.73 -20.50
CA ASP A 221 -7.70 30.88 -21.34
C ASP A 221 -6.73 31.06 -22.52
N SER A 222 -5.42 30.87 -22.29
CA SER A 222 -4.41 30.89 -23.35
C SER A 222 -4.60 29.75 -24.35
N ALA A 223 -4.86 28.53 -23.88
CA ALA A 223 -5.09 27.38 -24.75
C ALA A 223 -6.35 27.53 -25.60
N ILE A 224 -7.38 28.21 -25.08
CA ILE A 224 -8.60 28.56 -25.83
C ILE A 224 -8.28 29.60 -26.92
N GLN A 225 -7.48 30.62 -26.61
CA GLN A 225 -7.05 31.63 -27.60
C GLN A 225 -6.23 31.02 -28.73
N ASP A 226 -5.41 30.02 -28.43
CA ASP A 226 -4.57 29.29 -29.40
C ASP A 226 -5.34 28.18 -30.15
N ASP A 227 -6.66 28.08 -29.98
CA ASP A 227 -7.53 27.04 -30.58
C ASP A 227 -7.10 25.59 -30.26
N ARG A 228 -6.40 25.40 -29.13
CA ARG A 228 -5.97 24.08 -28.64
C ARG A 228 -7.01 23.41 -27.75
N LEU A 229 -7.98 24.17 -27.24
CA LEU A 229 -8.97 23.72 -26.27
C LEU A 229 -10.30 24.44 -26.48
N LYS A 230 -11.41 23.70 -26.45
CA LYS A 230 -12.75 24.31 -26.53
C LYS A 230 -13.11 25.03 -25.23
N PRO A 231 -13.82 26.18 -25.28
CA PRO A 231 -14.24 26.90 -24.07
C PRO A 231 -15.04 26.05 -23.06
N SER A 232 -15.95 25.20 -23.55
CA SER A 232 -16.75 24.31 -22.69
C SER A 232 -15.90 23.28 -21.95
N GLU A 233 -14.86 22.78 -22.61
CA GLU A 233 -13.93 21.81 -22.03
C GLU A 233 -12.99 22.48 -21.03
N GLY A 234 -12.48 23.68 -21.34
CA GLY A 234 -11.69 24.47 -20.41
C GLY A 234 -12.43 24.79 -19.11
N MET A 235 -13.71 25.18 -19.20
CA MET A 235 -14.52 25.42 -17.99
C MET A 235 -14.75 24.15 -17.17
N ARG A 236 -14.92 22.99 -17.82
CA ARG A 236 -15.03 21.71 -17.14
C ARG A 236 -13.74 21.35 -16.40
N LEU A 237 -12.59 21.45 -17.05
CA LEU A 237 -11.27 21.18 -16.45
C LEU A 237 -10.99 22.11 -15.26
N LEU A 238 -11.36 23.39 -15.37
CA LEU A 238 -11.19 24.33 -14.27
C LEU A 238 -12.09 23.98 -13.07
N ALA A 239 -13.32 23.54 -13.32
CA ALA A 239 -14.22 23.08 -12.27
C ALA A 239 -13.72 21.78 -11.62
N GLU A 240 -13.24 20.82 -12.42
CA GLU A 240 -12.62 19.58 -11.93
C GLU A 240 -11.40 19.88 -11.07
N TYR A 241 -10.51 20.77 -11.51
CA TYR A 241 -9.35 21.21 -10.72
C TYR A 241 -9.76 21.86 -9.40
N SER A 242 -10.71 22.79 -9.43
CA SER A 242 -11.18 23.46 -8.21
C SER A 242 -11.90 22.53 -7.24
N ASN A 243 -12.63 21.54 -7.74
CA ASN A 243 -13.27 20.53 -6.91
C ASN A 243 -12.23 19.57 -6.32
N GLY A 244 -11.27 19.11 -7.13
CA GLY A 244 -10.19 18.24 -6.69
C GLY A 244 -9.34 18.84 -5.57
N LEU A 245 -9.14 20.17 -5.55
CA LEU A 245 -8.49 20.83 -4.41
C LEU A 245 -9.26 20.67 -3.09
N ARG A 246 -10.57 20.44 -3.12
CA ARG A 246 -11.39 20.23 -1.92
C ARG A 246 -11.50 18.77 -1.51
N ASP A 247 -11.14 17.86 -2.40
CA ASP A 247 -11.13 16.44 -2.11
C ASP A 247 -10.06 16.11 -1.07
N GLN A 248 -10.21 14.94 -0.45
CA GLN A 248 -9.23 14.42 0.49
C GLN A 248 -7.93 14.05 -0.21
N THR A 249 -6.87 13.98 0.58
CA THR A 249 -5.54 13.64 0.08
C THR A 249 -5.37 12.17 -0.30
N TYR A 250 -6.29 11.29 0.13
CA TYR A 250 -6.27 9.85 -0.13
C TYR A 250 -7.02 9.47 -1.42
N LEU A 251 -6.78 8.27 -1.92
CA LEU A 251 -7.34 7.80 -3.19
C LEU A 251 -8.84 7.49 -3.08
N SER A 252 -9.56 7.70 -4.18
CA SER A 252 -10.92 7.20 -4.39
C SER A 252 -10.89 6.00 -5.35
N PHE A 253 -11.70 4.98 -5.08
CA PHE A 253 -11.82 3.76 -5.89
C PHE A 253 -13.27 3.52 -6.32
#